data_AF-A0A924TC33-F1
#
_entry.id   AF-A0A924TC33-F1
#
_cell.length_a   1.000
_cell.length_b   1.000
_cell.length_c   1.000
_cell.angle_alpha   90.00
_cell.angle_beta   90.00
_cell.angle_gamma   90.00
#
_symmetry.space_group_name_H-M   'P 1'
#
loop_
_entity.id
_entity.type
_entity.pdbx_description
1 polymer ?
#
loop_
_entity_poly.entity_id
_entity_poly.type
_entity_poly.pdbx_seq_one_letter_code
_entity_poly.pdbx_strand_id
1 'polypeptide(L)' 'MTAAMRKTTVDSPRGKFTISPAGNPVQDMFLRQATGNYNEFRSVAVKALADPARGCKL' A
#
# COMPACT_ATOMS: atom_id res chain seq x y z
N MET A 1 -0.88 -21.30 4.78
CA MET A 1 -1.02 -19.99 5.46
C MET A 1 -0.90 -18.80 4.50
N THR A 2 0.03 -18.80 3.54
CA THR A 2 0.24 -17.69 2.58
C THR A 2 -0.98 -17.35 1.71
N ALA A 3 -1.80 -18.33 1.33
CA ALA A 3 -2.99 -18.09 0.48
C ALA A 3 -4.07 -17.24 1.18
N ALA A 4 -4.23 -17.37 2.50
CA ALA A 4 -5.18 -16.56 3.25
C ALA A 4 -4.70 -15.10 3.33
N MET A 5 -3.42 -14.88 3.64
CA MET A 5 -2.82 -13.55 3.70
C MET A 5 -2.84 -12.81 2.35
N ARG A 6 -2.70 -13.52 1.23
CA ARG A 6 -2.83 -12.92 -0.12
C ARG A 6 -4.26 -12.51 -0.48
N LYS A 7 -5.28 -13.06 0.19
CA LYS A 7 -6.70 -12.76 -0.08
C LYS A 7 -7.32 -11.79 0.94
N THR A 8 -6.62 -11.50 2.03
CA THR A 8 -7.12 -10.59 3.06
C THR A 8 -7.01 -9.15 2.61
N THR A 9 -8.12 -8.41 2.74
CA THR A 9 -8.10 -6.95 2.76
C THR A 9 -7.85 -6.51 4.19
N VAL A 10 -6.82 -5.71 4.41
CA VAL A 10 -6.44 -5.20 5.72
C VAL A 10 -7.02 -3.81 5.89
N ASP A 11 -7.84 -3.62 6.92
CA ASP A 11 -8.35 -2.31 7.31
C ASP A 11 -7.33 -1.63 8.23
N SER A 12 -6.49 -0.77 7.64
CA SER A 12 -5.42 -0.07 8.34
C SER A 12 -5.86 1.36 8.68
N PRO A 13 -5.33 1.98 9.75
CA PRO A 13 -5.47 3.42 9.99
C PRO A 13 -5.02 4.29 8.80
N ARG A 14 -4.25 3.70 7.87
CA ARG A 14 -3.82 4.33 6.60
C ARG A 14 -4.78 4.13 5.44
N GLY A 15 -5.93 3.48 5.66
CA GLY A 15 -6.86 3.05 4.61
C GLY A 15 -6.74 1.56 4.28
N LYS A 16 -7.77 1.03 3.63
CA LYS A 16 -7.86 -0.38 3.26
C LYS A 16 -6.81 -0.71 2.21
N PHE A 17 -6.02 -1.76 2.44
CA PHE A 17 -5.04 -2.24 1.47
C PHE A 17 -5.13 -3.75 1.27
N THR A 18 -4.61 -4.23 0.13
CA THR A 18 -4.55 -5.65 -0.22
C THR A 18 -3.11 -6.08 -0.41
N ILE A 19 -2.84 -7.38 -0.43
CA ILE A 19 -1.49 -7.91 -0.64
C ILE A 19 -1.41 -8.52 -2.04
N SER A 20 -0.39 -8.14 -2.81
CA SER A 20 -0.13 -8.66 -4.14
C SER A 20 0.25 -10.15 -4.07
N PRO A 21 0.18 -10.89 -5.19
CA PRO A 21 0.69 -12.27 -5.26
C PRO A 21 2.18 -12.37 -4.88
N ALA A 22 2.97 -11.31 -5.07
CA ALA A 22 4.37 -11.24 -4.66
C ALA A 22 4.58 -10.91 -3.17
N GLY A 23 3.50 -10.64 -2.42
CA GLY A 23 3.57 -10.34 -0.99
C GLY A 23 3.71 -8.86 -0.64
N ASN A 24 3.59 -7.96 -1.62
CA ASN A 24 3.70 -6.52 -1.39
C ASN A 24 2.34 -5.87 -1.12
N PRO A 25 2.25 -4.87 -0.22
CA PRO A 25 1.03 -4.14 0.03
C PRO A 25 0.68 -3.22 -1.16
N VAL A 26 -0.48 -3.47 -1.77
CA VAL A 26 -1.12 -2.58 -2.75
C VAL A 26 -2.00 -1.60 -1.97
N GLN A 27 -1.49 -0.38 -1.81
CA GLN A 27 -2.11 0.67 -1.00
C GLN A 27 -2.01 2.03 -1.70
N ASP A 28 -2.72 3.01 -1.16
CA ASP A 28 -2.62 4.39 -1.60
C ASP A 28 -1.28 5.01 -1.18
N MET A 29 -0.69 5.79 -2.08
CA MET A 29 0.47 6.63 -1.82
C MET A 29 0.01 8.05 -1.54
N PHE A 30 0.45 8.60 -0.42
CA PHE A 30 0.02 9.92 0.03
C PHE A 30 1.11 10.96 -0.23
N LEU A 31 0.70 12.09 -0.82
CA LEU A 31 1.51 13.29 -0.81
C LEU A 31 1.47 13.87 0.59
N ARG A 32 2.65 14.03 1.18
CA ARG A 32 2.82 14.65 2.49
C ARG A 32 3.73 15.85 2.37
N GLN A 33 3.41 16.89 3.12
CA GLN A 33 4.23 18.09 3.21
C GLN A 33 4.85 18.16 4.60
N ALA A 34 6.17 18.40 4.65
CA ALA A 34 6.87 18.65 5.89
C ALA A 34 6.61 20.10 6.31
N THR A 35 5.85 20.29 7.38
CA THR A 35 5.55 21.60 7.98
C THR A 35 6.10 21.61 9.40
N GLY A 36 7.21 22.32 9.61
CA GLY A 36 7.93 22.29 10.90
C GLY A 36 8.42 20.89 11.25
N ASN A 37 7.93 20.34 12.37
CA ASN A 37 8.26 18.99 12.84
C ASN A 37 7.24 17.91 12.43
N TYR A 38 6.20 18.25 11.65
CA TYR A 38 5.14 17.34 11.28
C TYR A 38 5.13 17.04 9.78
N ASN A 39 4.71 15.81 9.45
CA ASN A 39 4.44 15.40 8.07
C ASN A 39 2.94 15.36 7.84
N GLU A 40 2.39 16.47 7.37
CA GLU A 40 0.95 16.66 7.18
C GLU A 40 0.49 15.95 5.90
N PHE A 41 -0.71 15.37 5.94
CA PHE A 41 -1.35 14.79 4.77
C PHE A 41 -1.85 15.90 3.85
N ARG A 42 -1.52 15.83 2.56
CA ARG A 42 -1.94 16.84 1.58
C ARG A 42 -2.93 16.29 0.57
N SER A 43 -2.65 15.13 -0.01
CA SER A 43 -3.54 14.47 -0.98
C SER A 43 -3.11 13.03 -1.23
N VAL A 44 -3.94 12.26 -1.94
CA VAL A 44 -3.54 10.97 -2.49
C VAL A 44 -2.77 11.22 -3.79
N ALA A 45 -1.50 10.85 -3.82
CA ALA A 45 -0.64 10.97 -5.00
C ALA A 45 -0.91 9.86 -6.02
N VAL A 46 -1.07 8.62 -5.53
CA VAL A 46 -1.40 7.45 -6.36
C VAL A 46 -2.34 6.55 -5.59
N LYS A 47 -3.48 6.20 -6.18
CA LYS A 47 -4.46 5.31 -5.56
C LYS A 47 -4.15 3.85 -5.89
N ALA A 48 -4.08 3.00 -4.87
CA ALA A 48 -3.93 1.54 -4.96
C ALA A 48 -2.92 1.11 -6.03
N LEU A 49 -1.66 1.58 -5.92
CA LEU A 49 -0.66 1.29 -6.95
C LEU A 49 -0.46 -0.22 -7.08
N ALA A 50 -0.75 -0.74 -8.26
CA ALA A 50 -0.54 -2.15 -8.58
C ALA A 50 0.94 -2.50 -8.48
N ASP A 51 1.23 -3.65 -7.85
CA ASP A 51 2.59 -4.18 -7.78
C ASP A 51 2.95 -4.87 -9.11
N PRO A 52 3.93 -4.35 -9.87
CA PRO A 52 4.33 -4.96 -11.14
C PRO A 52 5.08 -6.29 -10.96
N ALA A 53 5.57 -6.61 -9.75
CA ALA A 53 6.18 -7.89 -9.39
C ALA A 53 7.26 -8.40 -10.39
N ARG A 54 7.98 -7.49 -11.07
CA ARG A 54 8.88 -7.83 -12.17
C ARG A 54 10.04 -8.68 -11.64
N GLY A 55 10.20 -9.89 -12.20
CA GLY A 55 11.23 -10.85 -11.77
C GLY A 55 10.81 -11.76 -10.62
N CYS A 56 9.57 -11.65 -10.14
CA CYS A 56 9.00 -12.63 -9.21
C CYS A 56 8.83 -13.99 -9.91
N LYS A 57 9.37 -15.05 -9.30
CA LYS A 57 9.34 -16.44 -9.81
C LYS A 57 8.45 -17.37 -8.97
N LEU A 58 7.62 -16.78 -8.12
CA LEU A 58 6.68 -17.48 -7.23
C LEU A 58 5.55 -18.15 -8.00
#